data_AF-A0AAV1UHC5-F1
#
_entry.id   AF-A0AAV1UHC5-F1
#
_cell.length_a   1.000
_cell.length_b   1.000
_cell.length_c   1.000
_cell.angle_alpha   90.00
_cell.angle_beta   90.00
_cell.angle_gamma   90.00
#
_symmetry.space_group_name_H-M   'P 1'
#
loop_
_entity.id
_entity.type
_entity.pdbx_description
1 polymer ?
#
loop_
_entity_poly.entity_id
_entity_poly.type
_entity_poly.pdbx_seq_one_letter_code
_entity_poly.pdbx_strand_id
1 'polypeptide(L)'
;MPRGPRRDGLDAPPRVIAPSPPPSPRGPRGTSSSVPSATTRQRFGQQEDFLLLQQVQRGAPYKAQHGTIQRTWDRVAEQLNAHPDFHMRLVKGSTVKARFDTLLSRHRERVGGRAMGMQGEGRCDEGEGEGGEEREGRERRRRSQRDGPFWGLMAEVVKQIDEIPAKEGDRTLLDGSGGRGDARGDRGYGLQRKRVYKEEEGEEEKASCRLGRHRGGSSGAGVLDGERWRMMARDGVDARVSSSLHVRDDSVANGVVGRSSGGVEDEAAGGVSLPGGRETPDLATVQQAMGELLKMQHVLATRPSEGGLVTALGLMNEARLREEEEKTKQRDLELLVEKQRTKRRQMELDFERNERKKDREEQAKLIASLLERLQSAHN
;
A
#
# COMPACT_ATOMS: atom_id res chain seq x y z
N MET A 1 16.74 32.88 -41.30
CA MET A 1 17.01 31.43 -41.16
C MET A 1 16.66 30.74 -42.48
N PRO A 2 17.65 30.30 -43.27
CA PRO A 2 17.41 29.77 -44.62
C PRO A 2 16.84 28.35 -44.56
N ARG A 3 15.84 28.10 -45.41
CA ARG A 3 15.18 26.80 -45.61
C ARG A 3 16.11 25.88 -46.42
N GLY A 4 16.45 24.73 -45.87
CA GLY A 4 17.30 23.72 -46.52
C GLY A 4 16.57 22.98 -47.67
N PRO A 5 17.33 22.41 -48.62
CA PRO A 5 16.80 21.87 -49.87
C PRO A 5 16.16 20.48 -49.70
N ARG A 6 15.09 20.27 -50.48
CA ARG A 6 14.40 18.99 -50.67
C ARG A 6 15.35 17.97 -51.30
N ARG A 7 15.44 16.79 -50.69
CA ARG A 7 16.02 15.59 -51.30
C ARG A 7 14.91 14.79 -51.95
N ASP A 8 14.67 15.07 -53.22
CA ASP A 8 13.94 14.20 -54.12
C ASP A 8 14.92 13.19 -54.74
N GLY A 9 14.53 11.92 -54.76
CA GLY A 9 15.04 10.90 -55.69
C GLY A 9 16.30 10.17 -55.26
N LEU A 10 16.15 8.97 -54.71
CA LEU A 10 17.05 7.85 -54.95
C LEU A 10 16.27 6.51 -54.91
N ASP A 11 16.10 5.97 -56.12
CA ASP A 11 16.13 4.56 -56.50
C ASP A 11 15.48 3.51 -55.59
N ALA A 12 14.29 3.07 -56.01
CA ALA A 12 13.76 1.77 -55.63
C ALA A 12 14.61 0.66 -56.31
N PRO A 13 15.16 -0.30 -55.55
CA PRO A 13 15.92 -1.40 -56.13
C PRO A 13 15.02 -2.33 -56.96
N PRO A 14 15.57 -2.98 -58.01
CA PRO A 14 14.83 -3.91 -58.85
C PRO A 14 14.29 -5.09 -58.04
N ARG A 15 13.03 -5.45 -58.31
CA ARG A 15 12.37 -6.63 -57.74
C ARG A 15 13.11 -7.88 -58.19
N VAL A 16 13.89 -8.46 -57.27
CA VAL A 16 14.44 -9.81 -57.43
C VAL A 16 13.27 -10.80 -57.39
N ILE A 17 12.99 -11.41 -58.54
CA ILE A 17 12.04 -12.53 -58.66
C ILE A 17 12.69 -13.72 -57.97
N ALA A 18 12.27 -14.01 -56.73
CA ALA A 18 12.69 -15.20 -56.03
C ALA A 18 12.09 -16.45 -56.71
N PRO A 19 12.87 -17.51 -56.95
CA PRO A 19 12.37 -18.77 -57.47
C PRO A 19 11.38 -19.40 -56.49
N SER A 20 10.31 -19.96 -57.06
CA SER A 20 9.22 -20.63 -56.36
C SER A 20 9.77 -21.71 -55.41
N PRO A 21 9.31 -21.78 -54.15
CA PRO A 21 9.73 -22.85 -53.24
C PRO A 21 9.19 -24.21 -53.73
N PRO A 22 9.98 -25.30 -53.60
CA PRO A 22 9.53 -26.65 -53.96
C PRO A 22 8.35 -27.08 -53.08
N PRO A 23 7.45 -27.94 -53.59
CA PRO A 23 6.30 -28.44 -52.85
C PRO A 23 6.77 -29.28 -51.66
N SER A 24 6.48 -28.79 -50.45
CA SER A 24 6.79 -29.50 -49.20
C SER A 24 6.11 -30.88 -49.17
N PRO A 25 6.81 -31.92 -48.68
CA PRO A 25 6.25 -33.27 -48.56
C PRO A 25 5.06 -33.26 -47.61
N ARG A 26 3.96 -33.89 -48.06
CA ARG A 26 2.74 -34.12 -47.28
C ARG A 26 3.07 -35.00 -46.07
N GLY A 27 3.25 -34.35 -44.91
CA GLY A 27 3.35 -35.03 -43.63
C GLY A 27 2.03 -35.68 -43.22
N PRO A 28 2.08 -36.77 -42.43
CA PRO A 28 0.92 -37.57 -42.06
C PRO A 28 -0.08 -36.79 -41.21
N ARG A 29 -1.34 -37.02 -41.57
CA ARG A 29 -2.57 -36.46 -41.03
C ARG A 29 -2.79 -36.97 -39.59
N GLY A 30 -2.10 -36.37 -38.62
CA GLY A 30 -2.34 -36.57 -37.18
C GLY A 30 -3.31 -35.53 -36.65
N THR A 31 -4.56 -35.93 -36.49
CA THR A 31 -5.67 -35.14 -35.96
C THR A 31 -5.54 -34.89 -34.46
N SER A 32 -5.14 -33.68 -34.08
CA SER A 32 -5.56 -33.06 -32.81
C SER A 32 -5.31 -31.55 -32.88
N SER A 33 -6.05 -30.87 -33.77
CA SER A 33 -6.17 -29.41 -33.69
C SER A 33 -6.96 -29.09 -32.42
N SER A 34 -6.25 -28.88 -31.31
CA SER A 34 -6.81 -28.19 -30.16
C SER A 34 -7.22 -26.81 -30.66
N VAL A 35 -8.52 -26.59 -30.80
CA VAL A 35 -9.09 -25.28 -31.06
C VAL A 35 -8.48 -24.32 -30.03
N PRO A 36 -7.82 -23.22 -30.43
CA PRO A 36 -7.25 -22.27 -29.48
C PRO A 36 -8.42 -21.69 -28.68
N SER A 37 -8.63 -22.23 -27.48
CA SER A 37 -9.65 -21.82 -26.54
C SER A 37 -9.57 -20.31 -26.37
N ALA A 38 -10.70 -19.63 -26.47
CA ALA A 38 -10.84 -18.18 -26.30
C ALA A 38 -9.84 -17.65 -25.27
N THR A 39 -9.00 -16.70 -25.71
CA THR A 39 -7.84 -16.15 -25.00
C THR A 39 -8.24 -15.54 -23.65
N THR A 40 -8.46 -16.41 -22.67
CA THR A 40 -8.64 -16.03 -21.29
C THR A 40 -7.33 -15.38 -20.89
N ARG A 41 -7.40 -14.11 -20.48
CA ARG A 41 -6.21 -13.34 -20.09
C ARG A 41 -5.42 -14.18 -19.09
N GLN A 42 -4.24 -14.63 -19.51
CA GLN A 42 -3.39 -15.45 -18.67
C GLN A 42 -2.92 -14.58 -17.50
N ARG A 43 -3.21 -15.04 -16.28
CA ARG A 43 -2.86 -14.35 -15.03
C ARG A 43 -1.76 -15.15 -14.33
N PHE A 44 -0.91 -14.46 -13.59
CA PHE A 44 0.05 -15.09 -12.68
C PHE A 44 -0.71 -15.92 -11.65
N GLY A 45 -0.46 -17.23 -11.65
CA GLY A 45 -0.89 -18.16 -10.62
C GLY A 45 0.10 -18.20 -9.46
N GLN A 46 -0.20 -19.05 -8.48
CA GLN A 46 0.60 -19.16 -7.27
C GLN A 46 1.97 -19.80 -7.55
N GLN A 47 2.04 -20.75 -8.48
CA GLN A 47 3.29 -21.39 -8.87
C GLN A 47 4.21 -20.41 -9.59
N GLU A 48 3.66 -19.59 -10.49
CA GLU A 48 4.39 -18.55 -11.19
C GLU A 48 4.87 -17.46 -10.24
N ASP A 49 4.05 -17.07 -9.25
CA ASP A 49 4.46 -16.12 -8.22
C ASP A 49 5.61 -16.67 -7.36
N PHE A 50 5.62 -17.98 -7.07
CA PHE A 50 6.71 -18.62 -6.34
C PHE A 50 8.02 -18.59 -7.13
N LEU A 51 7.98 -18.98 -8.41
CA LEU A 51 9.15 -18.91 -9.31
C LEU A 51 9.65 -17.48 -9.47
N LEU A 52 8.73 -16.52 -9.60
CA LEU A 52 9.04 -15.09 -9.64
C LEU A 52 9.84 -14.67 -8.40
N LEU A 53 9.33 -14.96 -7.21
CA LEU A 53 10.02 -14.57 -5.98
C LEU A 53 11.40 -15.25 -5.85
N GLN A 54 11.53 -16.51 -6.25
CA GLN A 54 12.81 -17.22 -6.25
C GLN A 54 13.83 -16.52 -7.16
N GLN A 55 13.42 -16.10 -8.36
CA GLN A 55 14.31 -15.36 -9.27
C GLN A 55 14.60 -13.95 -8.78
N VAL A 56 13.64 -13.25 -8.17
CA VAL A 56 13.86 -11.93 -7.56
C VAL A 56 14.82 -12.01 -6.38
N GLN A 57 14.75 -13.06 -5.57
CA GLN A 57 15.70 -13.29 -4.47
C GLN A 57 17.12 -13.53 -5.01
N ARG A 58 17.27 -14.32 -6.08
CA ARG A 58 18.56 -14.60 -6.72
C ARG A 58 19.16 -13.39 -7.44
N GLY A 59 18.34 -12.66 -8.19
CA GLY A 59 18.76 -11.52 -9.00
C GLY A 59 18.87 -10.20 -8.22
N ALA A 60 18.23 -10.12 -7.06
CA ALA A 60 18.12 -8.93 -6.20
C ALA A 60 17.97 -7.61 -6.98
N PRO A 61 16.99 -7.49 -7.90
CA PRO A 61 16.85 -6.32 -8.78
C PRO A 61 16.62 -5.01 -8.01
N TYR A 62 16.11 -5.10 -6.78
CA TYR A 62 15.88 -3.99 -5.87
C TYR A 62 17.18 -3.44 -5.23
N LYS A 63 18.31 -4.17 -5.31
CA LYS A 63 19.65 -3.68 -4.92
C LYS A 63 20.41 -3.03 -6.07
N ALA A 64 19.84 -3.01 -7.28
CA ALA A 64 20.50 -2.44 -8.45
C ALA A 64 20.60 -0.91 -8.37
N GLN A 65 21.65 -0.34 -8.97
CA GLN A 65 21.84 1.12 -9.01
C GLN A 65 20.74 1.82 -9.82
N HIS A 66 20.33 3.01 -9.39
CA HIS A 66 19.40 3.88 -10.14
C HIS A 66 19.86 4.02 -11.60
N GLY A 67 18.94 3.78 -12.55
CA GLY A 67 19.22 3.74 -13.99
C GLY A 67 19.48 2.34 -14.56
N THR A 68 19.93 1.38 -13.75
CA THR A 68 20.11 -0.03 -14.18
C THR A 68 18.99 -0.97 -13.72
N ILE A 69 18.12 -0.49 -12.83
CA ILE A 69 17.01 -1.26 -12.26
C ILE A 69 16.13 -1.91 -13.34
N GLN A 70 15.80 -1.20 -14.42
CA GLN A 70 14.95 -1.78 -15.46
C GLN A 70 15.63 -2.96 -16.17
N ARG A 71 16.95 -2.87 -16.43
CA ARG A 71 17.72 -3.93 -17.07
C ARG A 71 17.81 -5.18 -16.18
N THR A 72 17.92 -5.01 -14.87
CA THR A 72 17.92 -6.16 -13.94
C THR A 72 16.54 -6.82 -13.90
N TRP A 73 15.45 -6.06 -13.97
CA TRP A 73 14.10 -6.63 -14.13
C TRP A 73 13.90 -7.36 -15.46
N ASP A 74 14.44 -6.84 -16.57
CA ASP A 74 14.38 -7.50 -17.87
C ASP A 74 15.14 -8.85 -17.83
N ARG A 75 16.31 -8.89 -17.18
CA ARG A 75 17.06 -10.14 -16.96
C ARG A 75 16.28 -11.16 -16.12
N VAL A 76 15.58 -10.73 -15.07
CA VAL A 76 14.70 -11.63 -14.28
C VAL A 76 13.59 -12.19 -15.16
N ALA A 77 13.00 -11.37 -16.04
CA ALA A 77 11.98 -11.82 -16.97
C ALA A 77 12.51 -12.83 -17.99
N GLU A 78 13.70 -12.62 -18.55
CA GLU A 78 14.39 -13.59 -19.41
C GLU A 78 14.62 -14.93 -18.71
N GLN A 79 15.07 -14.90 -17.44
CA GLN A 79 15.27 -16.11 -16.64
C GLN A 79 13.96 -16.85 -16.35
N LEU A 80 12.87 -16.13 -16.11
CA LEU A 80 11.54 -16.74 -15.94
C LEU A 80 11.05 -17.37 -17.25
N ASN A 81 11.20 -16.67 -18.37
CA ASN A 81 10.80 -17.18 -19.69
C ASN A 81 11.61 -18.41 -20.12
N ALA A 82 12.85 -18.54 -19.64
CA ALA A 82 13.69 -19.70 -19.89
C ALA A 82 13.40 -20.89 -18.94
N HIS A 83 12.57 -20.71 -17.92
CA HIS A 83 12.29 -21.74 -16.92
C HIS A 83 11.25 -22.74 -17.44
N PRO A 84 11.52 -24.07 -17.40
CA PRO A 84 10.63 -25.07 -17.99
C PRO A 84 9.23 -25.12 -17.33
N ASP A 85 9.17 -24.87 -16.01
CA ASP A 85 7.91 -24.88 -15.26
C ASP A 85 7.13 -23.55 -15.33
N PHE A 86 7.61 -22.57 -16.11
CA PHE A 86 6.95 -21.28 -16.23
C PHE A 86 6.00 -21.28 -17.43
N HIS A 87 4.71 -21.45 -17.14
CA HIS A 87 3.68 -21.68 -18.16
C HIS A 87 3.11 -20.40 -18.77
N MET A 88 3.59 -19.21 -18.37
CA MET A 88 3.09 -17.95 -18.92
C MET A 88 3.67 -17.64 -20.30
N ARG A 89 2.86 -16.96 -21.13
CA ARG A 89 3.37 -16.25 -22.32
C ARG A 89 4.53 -15.34 -21.92
N LEU A 90 5.49 -15.17 -22.84
CA LEU A 90 6.68 -14.33 -22.68
C LEU A 90 6.37 -13.04 -21.93
N VAL A 91 6.87 -12.94 -20.69
CA VAL A 91 6.68 -11.77 -19.83
C VAL A 91 7.85 -10.80 -20.00
N LYS A 92 7.57 -9.50 -19.85
CA LYS A 92 8.57 -8.44 -19.87
C LYS A 92 8.96 -8.03 -18.46
N GLY A 93 10.13 -7.41 -18.28
CA GLY A 93 10.61 -6.94 -16.97
C GLY A 93 9.64 -5.97 -16.28
N SER A 94 8.96 -5.11 -17.03
CA SER A 94 7.94 -4.21 -16.48
C SER A 94 6.73 -4.94 -15.88
N THR A 95 6.27 -6.02 -16.53
CA THR A 95 5.17 -6.86 -16.03
C THR A 95 5.58 -7.61 -14.77
N VAL A 96 6.80 -8.15 -14.78
CA VAL A 96 7.41 -8.85 -13.65
C VAL A 96 7.52 -7.92 -12.43
N LYS A 97 8.04 -6.70 -12.63
CA LYS A 97 8.12 -5.68 -11.60
C LYS A 97 6.75 -5.33 -11.02
N ALA A 98 5.77 -5.04 -11.88
CA ALA A 98 4.42 -4.68 -11.43
C ALA A 98 3.75 -5.82 -10.63
N ARG A 99 3.99 -7.07 -11.01
CA ARG A 99 3.50 -8.23 -10.26
C ARG A 99 4.19 -8.32 -8.89
N PHE A 100 5.50 -8.16 -8.84
CA PHE A 100 6.26 -8.15 -7.60
C PHE A 100 5.80 -7.04 -6.64
N ASP A 101 5.59 -5.82 -7.15
CA ASP A 101 5.06 -4.70 -6.36
C ASP A 101 3.69 -5.05 -5.74
N THR A 102 2.82 -5.72 -6.51
CA THR A 102 1.51 -6.19 -6.01
C THR A 102 1.68 -7.24 -4.89
N LEU A 103 2.64 -8.15 -5.02
CA LEU A 103 2.96 -9.14 -3.98
C LEU A 103 3.49 -8.47 -2.71
N LEU A 104 4.35 -7.45 -2.84
CA LEU A 104 4.84 -6.65 -1.71
C LEU A 104 3.71 -5.93 -0.98
N SER A 105 2.83 -5.24 -1.72
CA SER A 105 1.68 -4.56 -1.13
C SER A 105 0.80 -5.53 -0.35
N ARG A 106 0.47 -6.69 -0.95
CA ARG A 106 -0.35 -7.73 -0.31
C ARG A 106 0.32 -8.33 0.93
N HIS A 107 1.64 -8.50 0.91
CA HIS A 107 2.40 -8.98 2.06
C HIS A 107 2.36 -7.96 3.20
N ARG A 108 2.63 -6.68 2.91
CA ARG A 108 2.61 -5.60 3.90
C ARG A 108 1.22 -5.40 4.50
N GLU A 109 0.16 -5.45 3.69
CA GLU A 109 -1.22 -5.43 4.17
C GLU A 109 -1.51 -6.60 5.12
N ARG A 110 -1.01 -7.80 4.79
CA ARG A 110 -1.19 -8.98 5.65
C ARG A 110 -0.43 -8.88 6.96
N VAL A 111 0.80 -8.40 6.95
CA VAL A 111 1.64 -8.27 8.15
C VAL A 111 1.14 -7.11 9.02
N GLY A 112 0.87 -5.95 8.42
CA GLY A 112 0.36 -4.76 9.10
C GLY A 112 -1.09 -4.87 9.55
N GLY A 113 -1.95 -5.57 8.81
CA GLY A 113 -3.36 -5.75 9.14
C GLY A 113 -3.61 -6.60 10.40
N ARG A 114 -2.64 -7.42 10.83
CA ARG A 114 -2.72 -8.13 12.12
C ARG A 114 -2.63 -7.19 13.33
N ALA A 115 -1.99 -6.03 13.17
CA ALA A 115 -1.85 -5.07 14.28
C ALA A 115 -3.14 -4.26 14.54
N MET A 116 -4.03 -4.12 13.56
CA MET A 116 -5.22 -3.24 13.65
C MET A 116 -6.56 -3.99 13.77
N GLY A 117 -6.58 -5.32 13.53
CA GLY A 117 -7.84 -6.09 13.42
C GLY A 117 -8.30 -6.89 14.65
N MET A 118 -7.59 -6.84 15.77
CA MET A 118 -7.92 -7.64 16.98
C MET A 118 -8.26 -6.84 18.25
N GLN A 119 -8.61 -5.55 18.13
CA GLN A 119 -9.21 -4.79 19.26
C GLN A 119 -10.74 -4.66 19.16
N GLY A 120 -11.37 -5.40 18.26
CA GLY A 120 -12.83 -5.56 18.23
C GLY A 120 -13.28 -6.78 19.04
N GLU A 121 -12.90 -6.88 20.31
CA GLU A 121 -13.54 -7.77 21.30
C GLU A 121 -14.97 -7.27 21.60
N GLY A 122 -15.82 -7.35 20.58
CA GLY A 122 -17.26 -7.42 20.74
C GLY A 122 -17.60 -8.84 21.19
N ARG A 123 -17.43 -9.06 22.49
CA ARG A 123 -17.92 -10.19 23.27
C ARG A 123 -19.43 -10.33 23.02
N CYS A 124 -19.80 -11.19 22.08
CA CYS A 124 -21.18 -11.59 21.86
C CYS A 124 -21.29 -13.10 22.03
N ASP A 125 -21.82 -13.43 23.20
CA ASP A 125 -22.60 -14.61 23.56
C ASP A 125 -21.99 -16.00 23.50
N GLU A 126 -22.07 -16.60 24.68
CA GLU A 126 -21.81 -17.97 25.08
C GLU A 126 -22.82 -18.91 24.40
N GLY A 127 -22.58 -19.21 23.13
CA GLY A 127 -23.19 -20.33 22.44
C GLY A 127 -22.29 -21.56 22.54
N GLU A 128 -22.32 -22.27 23.67
CA GLU A 128 -21.71 -23.59 23.82
C GLU A 128 -22.44 -24.61 22.93
N GLY A 129 -22.09 -24.64 21.65
CA GLY A 129 -22.67 -25.57 20.68
C GLY A 129 -21.58 -26.31 19.92
N GLU A 130 -21.53 -27.62 20.12
CA GLU A 130 -20.73 -28.72 19.54
C GLU A 130 -20.25 -28.60 18.05
N GLY A 131 -19.58 -27.50 17.67
CA GLY A 131 -19.03 -27.26 16.34
C GLY A 131 -17.53 -26.90 16.32
N GLY A 132 -16.83 -27.13 17.44
CA GLY A 132 -15.43 -26.73 17.64
C GLY A 132 -14.46 -27.35 16.63
N GLU A 133 -14.63 -28.64 16.32
CA GLU A 133 -13.66 -29.37 15.49
C GLU A 133 -13.70 -28.94 14.00
N GLU A 134 -14.88 -28.68 13.43
CA GLU A 134 -14.98 -28.20 12.04
C GLU A 134 -14.43 -26.79 11.89
N ARG A 135 -14.67 -25.93 12.89
CA ARG A 135 -14.14 -24.55 12.91
C ARG A 135 -12.62 -24.57 13.04
N GLU A 136 -12.08 -25.39 13.94
CA GLU A 136 -10.64 -25.55 14.11
C GLU A 136 -9.98 -26.15 12.86
N GLY A 137 -10.61 -27.14 12.22
CA GLY A 137 -10.14 -27.72 10.97
C GLY A 137 -10.07 -26.71 9.81
N ARG A 138 -11.09 -25.85 9.66
CA ARG A 138 -11.06 -24.74 8.69
C ARG A 138 -9.97 -23.74 9.00
N GLU A 139 -9.73 -23.46 10.28
CA GLU A 139 -8.69 -22.52 10.68
C GLU A 139 -7.28 -23.10 10.49
N ARG A 140 -7.05 -24.38 10.81
CA ARG A 140 -5.79 -25.09 10.53
C ARG A 140 -5.48 -25.12 9.03
N ARG A 141 -6.47 -25.37 8.17
CA ARG A 141 -6.31 -25.27 6.71
C ARG A 141 -5.93 -23.86 6.27
N ARG A 142 -6.54 -22.83 6.88
CA ARG A 142 -6.18 -21.42 6.62
C ARG A 142 -4.80 -21.03 7.15
N ARG A 143 -4.29 -21.67 8.22
CA ARG A 143 -2.94 -21.44 8.76
C ARG A 143 -1.88 -22.12 7.90
N SER A 144 -2.09 -23.38 7.54
CA SER A 144 -1.20 -24.11 6.62
C SER A 144 -1.05 -23.39 5.27
N GLN A 145 -2.11 -22.78 4.74
CA GLN A 145 -2.04 -21.99 3.51
C GLN A 145 -1.36 -20.62 3.69
N ARG A 146 -1.30 -20.10 4.92
CA ARG A 146 -0.59 -18.85 5.27
C ARG A 146 0.90 -19.08 5.50
N ASP A 147 1.28 -20.23 6.02
CA ASP A 147 2.66 -20.56 6.39
C ASP A 147 3.37 -21.38 5.32
N GLY A 148 2.82 -21.39 4.10
CA GLY A 148 3.43 -22.04 2.95
C GLY A 148 4.81 -21.46 2.61
N PRO A 149 5.68 -22.24 1.93
CA PRO A 149 7.06 -21.85 1.63
C PRO A 149 7.17 -20.54 0.84
N PHE A 150 6.14 -20.22 0.06
CA PHE A 150 5.98 -18.94 -0.62
C PHE A 150 6.06 -17.73 0.33
N TRP A 151 5.35 -17.78 1.46
CA TRP A 151 5.29 -16.65 2.39
C TRP A 151 6.56 -16.50 3.21
N GLY A 152 7.24 -17.61 3.53
CA GLY A 152 8.57 -17.56 4.14
C GLY A 152 9.59 -16.86 3.23
N LEU A 153 9.59 -17.20 1.94
CA LEU A 153 10.47 -16.57 0.96
C LEU A 153 10.12 -15.10 0.72
N MET A 154 8.83 -14.75 0.72
CA MET A 154 8.36 -13.37 0.64
C MET A 154 8.81 -12.53 1.85
N ALA A 155 8.68 -13.08 3.07
CA ALA A 155 9.12 -12.40 4.29
C ALA A 155 10.63 -12.15 4.28
N GLU A 156 11.41 -13.11 3.79
CA GLU A 156 12.87 -12.96 3.63
C GLU A 156 13.22 -11.87 2.61
N VAL A 157 12.56 -11.84 1.45
CA VAL A 157 12.77 -10.77 0.46
C VAL A 157 12.39 -9.39 1.02
N VAL A 158 11.28 -9.29 1.75
CA VAL A 158 10.86 -8.03 2.40
C VAL A 158 11.87 -7.58 3.43
N LYS A 159 12.34 -8.50 4.27
CA LYS A 159 13.41 -8.24 5.24
C LYS A 159 14.66 -7.72 4.53
N GLN A 160 15.09 -8.36 3.44
CA GLN A 160 16.24 -7.90 2.65
C GLN A 160 16.05 -6.53 2.00
N ILE A 161 14.82 -6.12 1.68
CA ILE A 161 14.50 -4.79 1.15
C ILE A 161 14.53 -3.75 2.26
N ASP A 162 13.89 -4.04 3.40
CA ASP A 162 13.78 -3.12 4.53
C ASP A 162 15.14 -2.96 5.26
N GLU A 163 16.02 -3.97 5.17
CA GLU A 163 17.40 -3.93 5.63
C GLU A 163 18.35 -3.18 4.71
N ILE A 164 17.95 -2.82 3.48
CA ILE A 164 18.77 -1.90 2.68
C ILE A 164 18.78 -0.61 3.48
N PRO A 165 19.89 -0.29 4.17
CA PRO A 165 19.93 0.94 4.92
C PRO A 165 19.62 1.99 3.89
N ALA A 166 18.67 2.89 4.19
CA ALA A 166 18.53 4.11 3.43
C ALA A 166 19.90 4.78 3.54
N LYS A 167 20.83 4.43 2.64
CA LYS A 167 22.18 4.94 2.60
C LYS A 167 21.99 6.39 2.20
N GLU A 168 21.72 7.22 3.19
CA GLU A 168 22.40 8.46 3.57
C GLU A 168 23.38 9.01 2.52
N GLY A 169 22.92 9.10 1.27
CA GLY A 169 23.83 9.22 0.13
C GLY A 169 23.22 9.84 -1.12
N ASP A 170 22.05 10.47 -1.02
CA ASP A 170 21.58 11.43 -2.03
C ASP A 170 21.05 12.72 -1.38
N ARG A 171 21.78 13.19 -0.37
CA ARG A 171 21.74 14.60 0.08
C ARG A 171 22.92 15.41 -0.43
N THR A 172 23.91 14.78 -1.06
CA THR A 172 25.14 15.45 -1.50
C THR A 172 25.07 16.06 -2.90
N LEU A 173 23.97 15.88 -3.64
CA LEU A 173 23.80 16.46 -4.99
C LEU A 173 23.03 17.79 -5.03
N LEU A 174 22.59 18.31 -3.88
CA LEU A 174 21.95 19.64 -3.81
C LEU A 174 22.70 20.68 -2.96
N ASP A 175 23.77 20.31 -2.25
CA ASP A 175 24.50 21.26 -1.37
C ASP A 175 25.80 21.83 -1.97
N GLY A 176 26.00 21.62 -3.29
CA GLY A 176 27.19 22.09 -4.02
C GLY A 176 27.04 23.45 -4.72
N SER A 177 25.92 24.17 -4.54
CA SER A 177 25.74 25.52 -5.09
C SER A 177 25.48 26.51 -3.96
N GLY A 178 26.52 26.75 -3.15
CA GLY A 178 26.67 27.97 -2.36
C GLY A 178 26.81 29.19 -3.27
N GLY A 179 25.74 29.53 -3.98
CA GLY A 179 25.56 30.82 -4.62
C GLY A 179 25.01 31.79 -3.58
N ARG A 180 25.89 32.61 -3.01
CA ARG A 180 25.49 33.87 -2.39
C ARG A 180 24.76 34.70 -3.44
N GLY A 181 23.43 34.65 -3.42
CA GLY A 181 22.56 35.45 -4.28
C GLY A 181 21.60 36.21 -3.39
N ASP A 182 21.74 37.53 -3.42
CA ASP A 182 21.11 38.48 -2.51
C ASP A 182 19.59 38.36 -2.43
N ALA A 183 19.12 38.60 -1.22
CA ALA A 183 17.73 38.84 -0.90
C ALA A 183 17.21 40.06 -1.67
N ARG A 184 16.34 39.85 -2.66
CA ARG A 184 15.13 40.65 -2.97
C ARG A 184 14.53 40.25 -4.32
N GLY A 185 13.23 39.95 -4.31
CA GLY A 185 12.43 39.61 -5.49
C GLY A 185 12.38 38.09 -5.71
N ASP A 186 11.30 37.48 -6.15
CA ASP A 186 10.02 37.98 -6.63
C ASP A 186 9.08 36.77 -6.64
N ARG A 187 7.79 37.05 -6.72
CA ARG A 187 6.68 36.11 -6.69
C ARG A 187 6.76 35.06 -7.80
N GLY A 188 6.38 33.83 -7.45
CA GLY A 188 5.51 33.02 -8.31
C GLY A 188 6.18 32.08 -9.32
N TYR A 189 6.63 30.91 -8.88
CA TYR A 189 6.78 29.73 -9.76
C TYR A 189 6.40 28.46 -9.00
N GLY A 190 5.09 28.21 -8.89
CA GLY A 190 4.54 27.02 -8.24
C GLY A 190 3.33 26.46 -8.97
N LEU A 191 3.31 26.49 -10.31
CA LEU A 191 2.14 26.06 -11.10
C LEU A 191 2.49 25.66 -12.55
N GLN A 192 3.57 24.90 -12.80
CA GLN A 192 3.83 24.32 -14.13
C GLN A 192 4.48 22.93 -14.08
N ARG A 193 3.80 21.95 -13.50
CA ARG A 193 4.00 20.51 -13.84
C ARG A 193 2.66 19.78 -13.83
N LYS A 194 1.77 20.18 -14.73
CA LYS A 194 0.54 19.45 -15.03
C LYS A 194 -0.03 19.77 -16.41
N ARG A 195 0.82 19.81 -17.44
CA ARG A 195 0.39 19.82 -18.85
C ARG A 195 1.49 19.27 -19.75
N VAL A 196 1.58 17.95 -19.89
CA VAL A 196 2.05 17.26 -21.11
C VAL A 196 1.30 15.92 -21.12
N TYR A 197 0.85 15.50 -22.30
CA TYR A 197 -0.10 14.40 -22.60
C TYR A 197 -1.59 14.77 -22.55
N LYS A 198 -1.97 15.77 -23.35
CA LYS A 198 -3.26 15.72 -24.05
C LYS A 198 -3.18 16.58 -25.32
N GLU A 199 -2.60 16.04 -26.37
CA GLU A 199 -2.75 16.53 -27.75
C GLU A 199 -2.17 15.45 -28.66
N GLU A 200 -3.05 14.59 -29.14
CA GLU A 200 -3.03 13.95 -30.46
C GLU A 200 -4.21 13.00 -30.49
N GLU A 201 -5.39 13.55 -30.79
CA GLU A 201 -6.42 12.87 -31.60
C GLU A 201 -7.49 13.88 -31.98
N GLY A 202 -7.51 14.21 -33.28
CA GLY A 202 -8.74 14.37 -34.06
C GLY A 202 -9.57 15.62 -33.83
N GLU A 203 -9.22 16.68 -34.54
CA GLU A 203 -10.20 17.66 -35.00
C GLU A 203 -11.20 16.99 -35.95
N GLU A 204 -12.49 16.98 -35.60
CA GLU A 204 -13.57 16.95 -36.58
C GLU A 204 -14.76 17.79 -36.07
N GLU A 205 -14.82 18.99 -36.63
CA GLU A 205 -16.01 19.70 -37.12
C GLU A 205 -17.23 19.96 -36.21
N LYS A 206 -17.26 21.20 -35.69
CA LYS A 206 -18.29 22.24 -35.92
C LYS A 206 -19.69 21.78 -36.37
N ALA A 207 -20.67 21.96 -35.48
CA ALA A 207 -21.95 22.65 -35.73
C ALA A 207 -22.65 22.85 -34.37
N SER A 208 -22.97 24.09 -33.96
CA SER A 208 -24.31 24.67 -34.15
C SER A 208 -25.40 23.70 -33.68
N CYS A 209 -26.07 23.92 -32.54
CA CYS A 209 -27.16 24.89 -32.48
C CYS A 209 -27.44 25.34 -31.04
N ARG A 210 -27.51 26.67 -30.87
CA ARG A 210 -28.47 27.34 -30.00
C ARG A 210 -29.89 26.98 -30.46
N LEU A 211 -30.85 26.82 -29.53
CA LEU A 211 -32.14 27.54 -29.46
C LEU A 211 -33.20 26.79 -28.62
N GLY A 212 -34.02 27.57 -27.90
CA GLY A 212 -35.29 27.18 -27.24
C GLY A 212 -35.11 26.68 -25.80
N ARG A 213 -35.48 27.36 -24.71
CA ARG A 213 -36.67 28.19 -24.42
C ARG A 213 -37.96 27.57 -24.94
N HIS A 214 -38.61 26.75 -24.09
CA HIS A 214 -40.06 26.76 -23.96
C HIS A 214 -40.46 26.68 -22.48
N ARG A 215 -41.39 27.56 -22.13
CA ARG A 215 -42.04 27.76 -20.85
C ARG A 215 -43.50 27.31 -21.03
N GLY A 216 -44.12 26.80 -19.96
CA GLY A 216 -45.55 26.46 -19.86
C GLY A 216 -45.78 24.95 -20.03
N GLY A 217 -46.28 24.19 -19.06
CA GLY A 217 -47.19 24.47 -17.96
C GLY A 217 -48.51 23.77 -18.25
N SER A 218 -48.92 22.81 -17.41
CA SER A 218 -50.32 22.56 -17.02
C SER A 218 -50.46 21.26 -16.20
N SER A 219 -50.92 21.46 -14.97
CA SER A 219 -51.85 20.69 -14.12
C SER A 219 -52.16 19.20 -14.33
N GLY A 220 -52.23 18.50 -13.19
CA GLY A 220 -52.96 17.25 -12.96
C GLY A 220 -52.34 16.47 -11.78
N ALA A 221 -52.53 16.89 -10.53
CA ALA A 221 -53.59 16.42 -9.60
C ALA A 221 -53.43 14.95 -9.15
N GLY A 222 -53.29 14.75 -7.83
CA GLY A 222 -53.21 13.47 -7.13
C GLY A 222 -52.11 13.54 -6.05
N VAL A 223 -52.32 14.24 -4.92
CA VAL A 223 -52.94 13.69 -3.69
C VAL A 223 -52.38 12.30 -3.39
N LEU A 224 -51.44 12.21 -2.47
CA LEU A 224 -51.41 11.27 -1.34
C LEU A 224 -50.30 11.69 -0.35
N ASP A 225 -50.77 12.15 0.81
CA ASP A 225 -50.17 12.19 2.15
C ASP A 225 -48.66 12.39 2.30
N GLY A 226 -48.33 13.64 2.62
CA GLY A 226 -47.22 13.95 3.50
C GLY A 226 -47.67 13.95 4.94
N GLU A 227 -47.35 12.89 5.67
CA GLU A 227 -47.24 12.91 7.13
C GLU A 227 -46.10 11.99 7.56
N ARG A 228 -45.56 12.28 8.76
CA ARG A 228 -44.88 11.29 9.62
C ARG A 228 -43.36 11.08 9.48
N TRP A 229 -42.57 12.15 9.55
CA TRP A 229 -41.27 12.09 10.26
C TRP A 229 -40.98 13.43 10.97
N ARG A 230 -41.80 13.74 11.97
CA ARG A 230 -41.53 14.77 12.97
C ARG A 230 -42.04 14.28 14.32
N MET A 231 -41.25 13.42 14.98
CA MET A 231 -41.27 13.16 16.43
C MET A 231 -40.19 12.12 16.72
N MET A 232 -39.18 12.54 17.48
CA MET A 232 -38.29 11.79 18.38
C MET A 232 -36.94 12.50 18.47
N ALA A 233 -37.00 13.74 18.96
CA ALA A 233 -35.89 14.36 19.64
C ALA A 233 -36.46 14.94 20.94
N ARG A 234 -35.86 14.50 22.06
CA ARG A 234 -36.07 14.89 23.47
C ARG A 234 -37.17 14.15 24.22
N ASP A 235 -36.73 13.16 24.99
CA ASP A 235 -36.70 13.21 26.46
C ASP A 235 -35.33 12.62 26.85
N GLY A 236 -34.49 13.18 27.72
CA GLY A 236 -34.81 13.94 28.92
C GLY A 236 -34.72 13.02 30.14
N VAL A 237 -33.55 12.44 30.43
CA VAL A 237 -33.29 11.81 31.73
C VAL A 237 -31.92 12.26 32.23
N ASP A 238 -31.98 13.01 33.32
CA ASP A 238 -30.86 13.50 34.11
C ASP A 238 -29.95 12.36 34.59
N ALA A 239 -28.69 12.38 34.15
CA ALA A 239 -27.62 11.67 34.83
C ALA A 239 -26.67 12.71 35.43
N ARG A 240 -26.95 13.06 36.70
CA ARG A 240 -25.97 13.67 37.60
C ARG A 240 -24.72 12.81 37.63
N VAL A 241 -23.68 13.21 36.92
CA VAL A 241 -22.32 12.69 37.16
C VAL A 241 -21.76 13.48 38.32
N SER A 242 -21.81 12.87 39.50
CA SER A 242 -21.09 13.31 40.67
C SER A 242 -19.59 13.30 40.36
N SER A 243 -18.98 14.48 40.36
CA SER A 243 -17.54 14.65 40.51
C SER A 243 -17.11 14.08 41.85
N SER A 244 -16.46 12.92 41.84
CA SER A 244 -15.73 12.39 43.00
C SER A 244 -14.26 12.28 42.63
N LEU A 245 -13.52 13.35 42.96
CA LEU A 245 -12.07 13.32 43.11
C LEU A 245 -11.74 12.27 44.18
N HIS A 246 -11.25 11.12 43.76
CA HIS A 246 -10.46 10.25 44.64
C HIS A 246 -8.99 10.48 44.33
N VAL A 247 -8.39 11.35 45.15
CA VAL A 247 -6.96 11.36 45.41
C VAL A 247 -6.65 10.01 46.06
N ARG A 248 -5.89 9.15 45.37
CA ARG A 248 -5.20 8.02 45.99
C ARG A 248 -3.72 8.35 46.05
N ASP A 249 -3.33 8.85 47.23
CA ASP A 249 -2.04 8.58 47.82
C ASP A 249 -1.92 7.07 48.04
N ASP A 250 -0.99 6.41 47.36
CA ASP A 250 -0.48 5.12 47.80
C ASP A 250 1.01 5.26 48.06
N SER A 251 1.28 5.53 49.34
CA SER A 251 2.58 5.41 49.99
C SER A 251 3.04 3.95 50.02
N VAL A 252 4.31 3.76 49.68
CA VAL A 252 5.31 2.94 50.38
C VAL A 252 4.79 1.70 51.13
N ALA A 253 5.03 0.51 50.58
CA ALA A 253 5.16 -0.71 51.37
C ALA A 253 6.30 -1.59 50.84
N ASN A 254 7.38 -1.62 51.61
CA ASN A 254 8.39 -2.67 51.61
C ASN A 254 7.75 -4.01 52.04
N GLY A 255 8.08 -5.08 51.33
CA GLY A 255 7.86 -6.48 51.74
C GLY A 255 8.51 -7.38 50.68
N VAL A 256 9.74 -7.87 50.84
CA VAL A 256 10.25 -8.88 51.78
C VAL A 256 9.51 -10.23 51.65
N VAL A 257 10.29 -11.22 51.23
CA VAL A 257 10.15 -12.69 51.37
C VAL A 257 9.13 -13.39 50.46
N GLY A 258 9.68 -14.18 49.52
CA GLY A 258 8.94 -15.13 48.68
C GLY A 258 9.85 -16.16 48.05
N ARG A 259 10.44 -17.01 48.90
CA ARG A 259 11.23 -18.19 48.58
C ARG A 259 10.36 -19.20 47.79
N SER A 260 10.76 -19.57 46.57
CA SER A 260 10.23 -20.78 45.92
C SER A 260 11.36 -21.58 45.29
N SER A 261 11.67 -22.65 46.01
CA SER A 261 12.34 -23.86 45.56
C SER A 261 11.48 -24.62 44.57
N GLY A 262 12.05 -24.99 43.43
CA GLY A 262 11.44 -25.90 42.46
C GLY A 262 12.45 -26.24 41.39
N GLY A 263 13.27 -27.25 41.68
CA GLY A 263 14.17 -27.84 40.70
C GLY A 263 13.43 -28.73 39.72
N VAL A 264 13.88 -28.75 38.47
CA VAL A 264 13.85 -29.93 37.61
C VAL A 264 15.10 -29.88 36.74
N GLU A 265 15.70 -31.05 36.61
CA GLU A 265 17.01 -31.37 36.04
C GLU A 265 16.99 -31.44 34.50
N ASP A 266 18.14 -31.82 33.96
CA ASP A 266 18.52 -32.16 32.58
C ASP A 266 19.03 -31.01 31.69
N GLU A 267 20.34 -30.84 31.55
CA GLU A 267 21.33 -31.70 30.84
C GLU A 267 21.32 -31.45 29.32
N ALA A 268 22.13 -30.49 28.87
CA ALA A 268 22.77 -30.54 27.55
C ALA A 268 23.99 -29.61 27.54
N ALA A 269 25.16 -30.24 27.45
CA ALA A 269 26.47 -29.63 27.40
C ALA A 269 26.62 -28.64 26.24
N GLY A 270 27.08 -27.42 26.58
CA GLY A 270 27.53 -26.40 25.65
C GLY A 270 28.54 -25.50 26.37
N GLY A 271 29.75 -26.01 26.58
CA GLY A 271 30.82 -25.33 27.29
C GLY A 271 31.23 -24.04 26.60
N VAL A 272 30.71 -22.93 27.09
CA VAL A 272 31.32 -21.61 26.92
C VAL A 272 32.08 -21.33 28.20
N SER A 273 33.40 -21.50 28.16
CA SER A 273 34.31 -21.08 29.21
C SER A 273 34.21 -19.56 29.38
N LEU A 274 33.34 -19.13 30.30
CA LEU A 274 33.41 -17.80 30.90
C LEU A 274 34.71 -17.74 31.71
N PRO A 275 35.65 -16.82 31.42
CA PRO A 275 36.80 -16.59 32.27
C PRO A 275 36.33 -15.88 33.55
N GLY A 276 35.81 -16.67 34.48
CA GLY A 276 35.44 -16.26 35.83
C GLY A 276 36.67 -16.15 36.73
N GLY A 277 37.49 -15.14 36.48
CA GLY A 277 38.38 -14.58 37.50
C GLY A 277 37.65 -13.42 38.16
N ARG A 278 37.05 -13.63 39.34
CA ARG A 278 36.61 -12.52 40.21
C ARG A 278 37.85 -11.85 40.77
N GLU A 279 38.51 -11.04 39.96
CA GLU A 279 39.48 -10.08 40.44
C GLU A 279 38.69 -9.02 41.21
N THR A 280 38.80 -9.06 42.54
CA THR A 280 38.40 -7.93 43.37
C THR A 280 39.15 -6.72 42.83
N PRO A 281 38.47 -5.67 42.37
CA PRO A 281 39.14 -4.52 41.78
C PRO A 281 40.15 -3.99 42.79
N ASP A 282 41.41 -3.95 42.37
CA ASP A 282 42.51 -3.48 43.20
C ASP A 282 42.17 -2.10 43.75
N LEU A 283 42.41 -1.90 45.05
CA LEU A 283 42.04 -0.70 45.80
C LEU A 283 42.60 0.58 45.14
N ALA A 284 43.77 0.44 44.48
CA ALA A 284 44.38 1.50 43.69
C ALA A 284 43.50 1.94 42.50
N THR A 285 42.86 0.99 41.81
CA THR A 285 41.96 1.25 40.67
C THR A 285 40.70 1.98 41.15
N VAL A 286 40.18 1.61 42.31
CA VAL A 286 39.01 2.25 42.93
C VAL A 286 39.35 3.69 43.35
N GLN A 287 40.51 3.91 43.97
CA GLN A 287 40.97 5.26 44.34
C GLN A 287 41.22 6.13 43.11
N GLN A 288 41.81 5.57 42.05
CA GLN A 288 42.01 6.29 40.79
C GLN A 288 40.67 6.68 40.16
N ALA A 289 39.71 5.75 40.09
CA ALA A 289 38.38 6.02 39.56
C ALA A 289 37.64 7.10 40.38
N MET A 290 37.74 7.06 41.71
CA MET A 290 37.20 8.12 42.57
C MET A 290 37.87 9.48 42.32
N GLY A 291 39.20 9.50 42.12
CA GLY A 291 39.94 10.72 41.81
C GLY A 291 39.52 11.32 40.46
N GLU A 292 39.31 10.49 39.44
CA GLU A 292 38.78 10.94 38.14
C GLU A 292 37.34 11.44 38.24
N LEU A 293 36.50 10.75 39.01
CA LEU A 293 35.12 11.18 39.24
C LEU A 293 35.07 12.57 39.89
N LEU A 294 35.89 12.81 40.90
CA LEU A 294 35.98 14.12 41.56
C LEU A 294 36.52 15.20 40.62
N LYS A 295 37.50 14.88 39.76
CA LYS A 295 37.99 15.81 38.72
C LYS A 295 36.89 16.17 37.73
N MET A 296 36.12 15.19 37.26
CA MET A 296 34.97 15.44 36.38
C MET A 296 33.91 16.31 37.07
N GLN A 297 33.62 16.04 38.34
CA GLN A 297 32.66 16.83 39.11
C GLN A 297 33.13 18.28 39.28
N HIS A 298 34.45 18.50 39.44
CA HIS A 298 35.03 19.83 39.52
C HIS A 298 35.03 20.57 38.18
N VAL A 299 35.29 19.87 37.07
CA VAL A 299 35.15 20.41 35.71
C VAL A 299 33.71 20.83 35.42
N LEU A 300 32.72 20.05 35.88
CA LEU A 300 31.30 20.41 35.76
C LEU A 300 30.92 21.60 36.66
N ALA A 301 31.45 21.67 37.89
CA ALA A 301 31.14 22.74 38.83
C ALA A 301 31.80 24.09 38.48
N THR A 302 32.95 24.06 37.80
CA THR A 302 33.70 25.28 37.43
C THR A 302 33.39 25.78 36.02
N ARG A 303 32.58 25.03 35.25
CA ARG A 303 32.14 25.47 33.92
C ARG A 303 31.19 26.67 34.08
N PRO A 304 31.52 27.86 33.56
CA PRO A 304 30.66 29.04 33.66
C PRO A 304 29.31 28.74 32.99
N SER A 305 28.25 28.92 33.78
CA SER A 305 26.83 28.62 33.51
C SER A 305 26.49 28.14 32.10
N GLU A 306 26.39 26.82 31.96
CA GLU A 306 25.75 26.08 30.86
C GLU A 306 24.25 26.41 30.64
N GLY A 307 23.72 27.44 31.32
CA GLY A 307 22.31 27.84 31.25
C GLY A 307 21.85 28.23 29.85
N GLY A 308 22.75 28.74 29.00
CA GLY A 308 22.42 29.04 27.60
C GLY A 308 22.17 27.78 26.76
N LEU A 309 22.90 26.69 27.05
CA LEU A 309 22.81 25.44 26.30
C LEU A 309 21.55 24.65 26.69
N VAL A 310 21.21 24.64 27.98
CA VAL A 310 19.95 24.06 28.48
C VAL A 310 18.74 24.82 27.92
N THR A 311 18.80 26.15 27.86
CA THR A 311 17.73 26.98 27.30
C THR A 311 17.57 26.74 25.79
N ALA A 312 18.68 26.65 25.05
CA ALA A 312 18.66 26.36 23.61
C ALA A 312 18.09 24.96 23.31
N LEU A 313 18.46 23.95 24.10
CA LEU A 313 17.87 22.61 24.00
C LEU A 313 16.37 22.61 24.32
N GLY A 314 15.94 23.39 25.31
CA GLY A 314 14.52 23.58 25.63
C GLY A 314 13.74 24.14 24.43
N LEU A 315 14.25 25.19 23.79
CA LEU A 315 13.63 25.79 22.60
C LEU A 315 13.58 24.83 21.40
N MET A 316 14.64 24.04 21.17
CA MET A 316 14.65 23.04 20.11
C MET A 316 13.62 21.93 20.36
N ASN A 317 13.50 21.46 21.59
CA ASN A 317 12.50 20.45 21.96
C ASN A 317 11.08 20.99 21.83
N GLU A 318 10.83 22.23 22.24
CA GLU A 318 9.53 22.88 22.10
C GLU A 318 9.16 23.09 20.62
N ALA A 319 10.12 23.51 19.79
CA ALA A 319 9.91 23.65 18.34
C ALA A 319 9.60 22.31 17.67
N ARG A 320 10.32 21.25 18.05
CA ARG A 320 10.06 19.89 17.57
C ARG A 320 8.67 19.40 17.98
N LEU A 321 8.24 19.69 19.21
CA LEU A 321 6.91 19.31 19.69
C LEU A 321 5.81 20.00 18.89
N ARG A 322 5.96 21.31 18.58
CA ARG A 322 5.03 22.03 17.70
C ARG A 322 4.98 21.44 16.30
N GLU A 323 6.12 21.07 15.73
CA GLU A 323 6.18 20.45 14.39
C GLU A 323 5.47 19.08 14.38
N GLU A 324 5.64 18.27 15.43
CA GLU A 324 4.93 17.00 15.57
C GLU A 324 3.41 17.20 15.71
N GLU A 325 2.96 18.23 16.45
CA GLU A 325 1.55 18.59 16.59
C GLU A 325 0.93 19.11 15.27
N GLU A 326 1.67 19.89 14.49
CA GLU A 326 1.22 20.33 13.17
C GLU A 326 1.11 19.16 12.19
N LYS A 327 2.05 18.21 12.25
CA LYS A 327 2.01 16.98 11.45
C LYS A 327 0.80 16.11 11.79
N THR A 328 0.40 16.00 13.05
CA THR A 328 -0.82 15.25 13.41
C THR A 328 -2.08 15.95 12.89
N LYS A 329 -2.17 17.28 13.02
CA LYS A 329 -3.27 18.07 12.45
C LYS A 329 -3.35 17.94 10.92
N GLN A 330 -2.22 17.92 10.23
CA GLN A 330 -2.17 17.72 8.78
C GLN A 330 -2.69 16.32 8.39
N ARG A 331 -2.26 15.27 9.09
CA ARG A 331 -2.75 13.90 8.86
C ARG A 331 -4.26 13.78 9.08
N ASP A 332 -4.79 14.44 10.10
CA ASP A 332 -6.24 14.44 10.37
C ASP A 332 -7.03 15.14 9.25
N LEU A 333 -6.53 16.25 8.72
CA LEU A 333 -7.13 16.94 7.57
C LEU A 333 -7.09 16.07 6.31
N GLU A 334 -5.96 15.43 6.01
CA GLU A 334 -5.83 14.51 4.88
C GLU A 334 -6.82 13.35 4.97
N LEU A 335 -6.96 12.76 6.16
CA LEU A 335 -7.91 11.69 6.44
C LEU A 335 -9.38 12.15 6.28
N LEU A 336 -9.70 13.39 6.67
CA LEU A 336 -11.03 13.97 6.46
C LEU A 336 -11.34 14.16 4.97
N VAL A 337 -10.37 14.65 4.19
CA VAL A 337 -10.49 14.79 2.73
C VAL A 337 -10.67 13.43 2.07
N GLU A 338 -9.94 12.42 2.49
CA GLU A 338 -10.07 11.06 1.98
C GLU A 338 -11.44 10.46 2.29
N LYS A 339 -11.94 10.61 3.53
CA LYS A 339 -13.31 10.21 3.90
C LYS A 339 -14.37 10.89 3.03
N GLN A 340 -14.21 12.17 2.71
CA GLN A 340 -15.15 12.86 1.82
C GLN A 340 -15.07 12.33 0.38
N ARG A 341 -13.86 12.05 -0.12
CA ARG A 341 -13.65 11.48 -1.46
C ARG A 341 -14.29 10.10 -1.60
N THR A 342 -14.12 9.23 -0.60
CA THR A 342 -14.74 7.89 -0.60
C THR A 342 -16.26 7.98 -0.51
N LYS A 343 -16.80 8.88 0.33
CA LYS A 343 -18.25 9.15 0.39
C LYS A 343 -18.81 9.62 -0.97
N ARG A 344 -18.09 10.49 -1.68
CA ARG A 344 -18.50 10.96 -3.02
C ARG A 344 -18.55 9.81 -4.03
N ARG A 345 -17.50 8.97 -4.08
CA ARG A 345 -17.46 7.79 -4.95
C ARG A 345 -18.58 6.79 -4.62
N GLN A 346 -18.91 6.61 -3.35
CA GLN A 346 -19.99 5.74 -2.95
C GLN A 346 -21.35 6.23 -3.48
N MET A 347 -21.63 7.53 -3.35
CA MET A 347 -22.86 8.12 -3.91
C MET A 347 -22.93 7.99 -5.43
N GLU A 348 -21.80 8.13 -6.14
CA GLU A 348 -21.73 7.96 -7.59
C GLU A 348 -22.01 6.50 -8.02
N LEU A 349 -21.43 5.52 -7.33
CA LEU A 349 -21.71 4.11 -7.56
C LEU A 349 -23.16 3.74 -7.27
N ASP A 350 -23.75 4.30 -6.20
CA ASP A 350 -25.15 4.05 -5.87
C ASP A 350 -26.10 4.72 -6.87
N PHE A 351 -25.73 5.88 -7.41
CA PHE A 351 -26.44 6.51 -8.53
C PHE A 351 -26.40 5.62 -9.78
N GLU A 352 -25.22 5.14 -10.19
CA GLU A 352 -25.07 4.26 -11.36
C GLU A 352 -25.85 2.93 -11.19
N ARG A 353 -25.86 2.36 -9.98
CA ARG A 353 -26.68 1.17 -9.67
C ARG A 353 -28.17 1.44 -9.83
N ASN A 354 -28.64 2.59 -9.34
CA ASN A 354 -30.04 2.99 -9.45
C ASN A 354 -30.45 3.26 -10.91
N GLU A 355 -29.57 3.89 -11.70
CA GLU A 355 -29.80 4.10 -13.12
C GLU A 355 -29.94 2.78 -13.87
N ARG A 356 -28.98 1.85 -13.68
CA ARG A 356 -29.06 0.50 -14.28
C ARG A 356 -30.30 -0.28 -13.81
N LYS A 357 -30.76 -0.06 -12.58
CA LYS A 357 -31.99 -0.68 -12.08
C LYS A 357 -33.22 -0.11 -12.81
N LYS A 358 -33.26 1.21 -13.01
CA LYS A 358 -34.32 1.88 -13.76
C LYS A 358 -34.40 1.37 -15.21
N ASP A 359 -33.25 1.22 -15.89
CA ASP A 359 -33.21 0.68 -17.25
C ASP A 359 -33.78 -0.74 -17.31
N ARG A 360 -33.47 -1.59 -16.33
CA ARG A 360 -34.03 -2.95 -16.24
C ARG A 360 -35.54 -2.94 -15.99
N GLU A 361 -36.03 -2.02 -15.15
CA GLU A 361 -37.46 -1.85 -14.92
C GLU A 361 -38.19 -1.36 -16.18
N GLU A 362 -37.58 -0.45 -16.96
CA GLU A 362 -38.11 0.01 -18.25
C GLU A 362 -38.13 -1.11 -19.29
N GLN A 363 -37.05 -1.90 -19.39
CA GLN A 363 -37.00 -3.09 -20.23
C GLN A 363 -38.07 -4.12 -19.83
N ALA A 364 -38.23 -4.39 -18.53
CA ALA A 364 -39.25 -5.30 -18.04
C ALA A 364 -40.68 -4.82 -18.37
N LYS A 365 -40.95 -3.51 -18.27
CA LYS A 365 -42.23 -2.92 -18.69
C LYS A 365 -42.50 -3.09 -20.18
N LEU A 366 -41.49 -2.87 -21.03
CA LEU A 366 -41.62 -3.07 -22.48
C LEU A 366 -41.94 -4.54 -22.82
N ILE A 367 -41.24 -5.48 -22.20
CA ILE A 367 -41.49 -6.92 -22.37
C ILE A 367 -42.91 -7.27 -21.92
N ALA A 368 -43.34 -6.78 -20.75
CA ALA A 368 -44.69 -7.03 -20.24
C ALA A 368 -45.77 -6.50 -21.19
N SER A 369 -45.62 -5.27 -21.71
CA SER A 369 -46.56 -4.69 -22.67
C SER A 369 -46.61 -5.45 -24.00
N LEU A 370 -45.47 -5.98 -24.47
CA LEU A 370 -45.43 -6.83 -25.66
C LEU A 370 -46.17 -8.16 -25.43
N LEU A 371 -45.95 -8.79 -24.27
CA LEU A 371 -46.64 -10.03 -23.91
C LEU A 371 -48.16 -9.84 -23.80
N GLU A 372 -48.60 -8.72 -23.20
CA GLU A 372 -50.02 -8.37 -23.10
C GLU A 372 -50.66 -8.22 -24.49
N ARG A 373 -50.01 -7.51 -25.42
CA ARG A 373 -50.50 -7.37 -26.81
C ARG A 373 -50.60 -8.71 -27.54
N LEU A 374 -49.63 -9.61 -27.34
CA LEU A 374 -49.65 -10.94 -27.93
C LEU A 374 -50.80 -11.79 -27.36
N GLN A 375 -51.08 -11.68 -26.07
CA GLN A 375 -52.22 -12.37 -25.43
C GLN A 375 -53.55 -11.82 -25.94
N SER A 376 -53.69 -10.50 -26.07
CA SER A 376 -54.90 -9.88 -26.61
C SER A 376 -55.16 -10.23 -28.08
N ALA A 377 -54.13 -10.57 -28.86
CA ALA A 377 -54.29 -10.95 -30.27
C ALA A 377 -54.70 -12.42 -30.47
N HIS A 378 -54.54 -13.27 -29.44
CA HIS A 378 -54.91 -14.68 -29.50
C HIS A 378 -56.34 -14.94 -28.98
N ASN A 379 -56.90 -13.99 -28.24
CA ASN A 379 -58.30 -13.99 -27.80
C ASN A 379 -59.15 -13.23 -28.81
#